data_AF-A0A5J9USC4-F1
#
_entry.id   AF-A0A5J9USC4-F1
#
_cell.length_a   1.000
_cell.length_b   1.000
_cell.length_c   1.000
_cell.angle_alpha   90.00
_cell.angle_beta   90.00
_cell.angle_gamma   90.00
#
_symmetry.space_group_name_H-M   'P 1'
#
loop_
_entity.id
_entity.type
_entity.pdbx_description
1 polymer ?
#
loop_
_entity_poly.entity_id
_entity_poly.type
_entity_poly.pdbx_seq_one_letter_code
_entity_poly.pdbx_strand_id
1 'polypeptide(L)'
;MSISLAESNGTGPLLPDDLLVDVLRRLTPRSLAVSRCVCKDWSRVVHNHRLLRTDLVPLSLGGIFFNYQFLYYFTQFLSRPTTGTIVSGRLNYTLPGKKFTGLDLLFVRDHCNGLLLLHHCVVNPATRQWALLPPSPPLRQLPPDDLGYGFTYEYLVFDPTLSPNYEVLTMPNIPFNLSGCEESEWPPSTWILPVFSSQTGSWEQRSFRRDGVTAMTLPGIVGSVQLKWRQRAYWREALYICCSDNFIMR
;
A
#
# COMPACT_ATOMS: atom_id res chain seq x y z
N MET A 1 -7.87 -64.82 -31.67
CA MET A 1 -8.64 -64.49 -30.46
C MET A 1 -8.10 -63.18 -29.95
N SER A 2 -8.76 -62.09 -30.30
CA SER A 2 -8.33 -60.72 -30.04
C SER A 2 -9.03 -60.26 -28.76
N ILE A 3 -8.29 -59.92 -27.72
CA ILE A 3 -8.86 -59.36 -26.50
C ILE A 3 -8.83 -57.83 -26.65
N SER A 4 -10.01 -57.24 -26.86
CA SER A 4 -10.22 -55.80 -26.81
C SER A 4 -10.08 -55.31 -25.37
N LEU A 5 -9.09 -54.47 -25.10
CA LEU A 5 -9.05 -53.65 -23.88
C LEU A 5 -9.96 -52.45 -24.12
N ALA A 6 -11.09 -52.45 -23.40
CA ALA A 6 -12.03 -51.35 -23.37
C ALA A 6 -11.34 -50.08 -22.84
N GLU A 7 -11.56 -48.98 -23.55
CA GLU A 7 -11.27 -47.62 -23.11
C GLU A 7 -12.02 -47.35 -21.80
N SER A 8 -11.30 -47.20 -20.69
CA SER A 8 -11.86 -46.62 -19.48
C SER A 8 -11.86 -45.10 -19.63
N ASN A 9 -13.02 -44.55 -19.99
CA ASN A 9 -13.30 -43.12 -19.82
C ASN A 9 -13.23 -42.78 -18.32
N GLY A 10 -12.05 -42.35 -17.88
CA GLY A 10 -11.77 -41.92 -16.51
C GLY A 10 -12.35 -40.55 -16.20
N THR A 11 -13.68 -40.42 -16.16
CA THR A 11 -14.34 -39.30 -15.47
C THR A 11 -14.53 -39.67 -14.01
N GLY A 12 -13.43 -39.59 -13.23
CA GLY A 12 -13.53 -39.53 -11.77
C GLY A 12 -14.16 -38.20 -11.33
N PRO A 13 -14.80 -38.14 -10.16
CA PRO A 13 -15.44 -36.91 -9.68
C PRO A 13 -14.38 -35.82 -9.50
N LEU A 14 -14.43 -34.80 -10.36
CA LEU A 14 -13.61 -33.59 -10.21
C LEU A 14 -14.01 -32.94 -8.88
N LEU A 15 -13.08 -32.91 -7.94
CA LEU A 15 -13.26 -32.17 -6.69
C LEU A 15 -13.50 -30.69 -7.05
N PRO A 16 -14.58 -30.05 -6.59
CA PRO A 16 -14.82 -28.64 -6.82
C PRO A 16 -13.62 -27.80 -6.39
N ASP A 17 -13.25 -26.78 -7.20
CA ASP A 17 -12.11 -25.90 -6.94
C ASP A 17 -12.15 -25.33 -5.50
N ASP A 18 -13.34 -25.00 -4.97
CA ASP A 18 -13.52 -24.48 -3.62
C ASP A 18 -13.10 -25.46 -2.51
N LEU A 19 -13.42 -26.75 -2.65
CA LEU A 19 -13.00 -27.77 -1.68
C LEU A 19 -11.50 -28.05 -1.78
N LEU A 20 -10.94 -27.97 -2.99
CA LEU A 20 -9.51 -28.12 -3.21
C LEU A 20 -8.75 -26.98 -2.54
N VAL A 21 -9.24 -25.74 -2.65
CA VAL A 21 -8.67 -24.57 -1.96
C VAL A 21 -8.60 -24.80 -0.46
N ASP A 22 -9.68 -25.27 0.17
CA ASP A 22 -9.74 -25.46 1.62
C ASP A 22 -8.82 -26.57 2.13
N VAL A 23 -8.57 -27.60 1.34
CA VAL A 23 -7.57 -28.63 1.62
C VAL A 23 -6.15 -28.04 1.50
N LEU A 24 -5.87 -27.34 0.40
CA LEU A 24 -4.55 -26.77 0.12
C LEU A 24 -4.16 -25.68 1.13
N ARG A 25 -5.12 -24.89 1.64
CA ARG A 25 -4.90 -23.88 2.70
C ARG A 25 -4.37 -24.45 4.02
N ARG A 26 -4.59 -25.73 4.28
CA ARG A 26 -4.12 -26.40 5.52
C ARG A 26 -2.67 -26.86 5.43
N LEU A 27 -2.07 -26.82 4.24
CA LEU A 27 -0.70 -27.25 4.01
C LEU A 27 0.30 -26.18 4.46
N THR A 28 1.46 -26.63 4.93
CA THR A 28 2.60 -25.73 5.17
C THR A 28 3.07 -25.09 3.85
N PRO A 29 3.67 -23.89 3.86
CA PRO A 29 4.08 -23.20 2.63
C PRO A 29 4.93 -24.07 1.70
N ARG A 30 5.85 -24.87 2.26
CA ARG A 30 6.69 -25.80 1.50
C ARG A 30 5.87 -26.91 0.83
N SER A 31 4.92 -27.50 1.54
CA SER A 31 4.07 -28.57 0.99
C SER A 31 3.09 -28.04 -0.05
N LEU A 32 2.59 -26.82 0.16
CA LEU A 32 1.76 -26.09 -0.79
C LEU A 32 2.52 -25.75 -2.08
N ALA A 33 3.81 -25.40 -1.97
CA ALA A 33 4.66 -25.14 -3.13
C ALA A 33 4.88 -26.41 -3.95
N VAL A 34 5.10 -27.55 -3.30
CA VAL A 34 5.23 -28.87 -3.94
C VAL A 34 3.90 -29.30 -4.59
N SER A 35 2.77 -28.97 -3.98
CA SER A 35 1.43 -29.32 -4.50
C SER A 35 1.14 -28.72 -5.89
N ARG A 36 1.79 -27.62 -6.26
CA ARG A 36 1.70 -27.05 -7.62
C ARG A 36 2.30 -27.94 -8.70
N CYS A 37 3.24 -28.82 -8.34
CA CYS A 37 3.90 -29.70 -9.28
C CYS A 37 3.11 -31.00 -9.54
N VAL A 38 1.99 -31.22 -8.84
CA VAL A 38 1.19 -32.45 -8.96
C VAL A 38 0.40 -32.47 -10.27
N CYS A 39 -0.35 -31.41 -10.58
CA CYS A 39 -1.05 -31.27 -11.86
C CYS A 39 -1.38 -29.80 -12.19
N LYS A 40 -1.83 -29.56 -13.42
CA LYS A 40 -2.18 -28.21 -13.91
C LYS A 40 -3.35 -27.59 -13.13
N ASP A 41 -4.35 -28.38 -12.75
CA ASP A 41 -5.51 -27.89 -12.00
C ASP A 41 -5.13 -27.43 -10.60
N TRP A 42 -4.29 -28.18 -9.89
CA TRP A 42 -3.79 -27.78 -8.59
C TRP A 42 -2.91 -26.54 -8.69
N SER A 43 -2.03 -26.45 -9.70
CA SER A 43 -1.27 -25.23 -9.95
C SER A 43 -2.18 -24.02 -10.25
N ARG A 44 -3.25 -24.22 -11.03
CA ARG A 44 -4.25 -23.19 -11.36
C ARG A 44 -4.95 -22.71 -10.10
N VAL A 45 -5.42 -23.61 -9.24
CA VAL A 45 -6.08 -23.26 -7.97
C VAL A 45 -5.12 -22.54 -7.02
N VAL A 46 -3.88 -23.02 -6.83
CA VAL A 46 -2.89 -22.35 -5.98
C VAL A 46 -2.57 -20.94 -6.48
N HIS A 47 -2.49 -20.75 -7.81
CA HIS A 47 -2.20 -19.46 -8.42
C HIS A 47 -3.38 -18.50 -8.35
N ASN A 48 -4.57 -18.92 -8.79
CA ASN A 48 -5.78 -18.10 -8.83
C ASN A 48 -6.21 -17.65 -7.44
N HIS A 49 -6.05 -18.51 -6.44
CA HIS A 49 -6.41 -18.19 -5.06
C HIS A 49 -5.23 -17.67 -4.23
N ARG A 50 -4.06 -17.43 -4.85
CA ARG A 50 -2.86 -16.84 -4.24
C ARG A 50 -2.43 -17.53 -2.93
N LEU A 51 -2.62 -18.85 -2.83
CA LEU A 51 -2.44 -19.60 -1.58
C LEU A 51 -0.97 -19.61 -1.10
N LEU A 52 -0.02 -19.43 -2.02
CA LEU A 52 1.42 -19.28 -1.70
C LEU A 52 1.84 -17.86 -1.33
N ARG A 53 0.90 -16.93 -1.27
CA ARG A 53 1.19 -15.57 -0.82
C ARG A 53 0.38 -15.16 0.40
N THR A 54 -0.55 -15.99 0.85
CA THR A 54 -1.22 -15.81 2.15
C THR A 54 -0.25 -15.96 3.32
N ASP A 55 0.85 -16.67 3.15
CA ASP A 55 1.98 -16.74 4.10
C ASP A 55 2.81 -15.44 4.16
N LEU A 56 2.72 -14.60 3.13
CA LEU A 56 3.37 -13.28 3.08
C LEU A 56 2.50 -12.17 3.67
N VAL A 57 1.23 -12.44 3.93
CA VAL A 57 0.36 -11.51 4.67
C VAL A 57 0.71 -11.60 6.15
N PRO A 58 0.79 -10.49 6.90
CA PRO A 58 1.04 -10.55 8.34
C PRO A 58 -0.06 -11.34 9.06
N LEU A 59 0.16 -12.63 9.30
CA LEU A 59 -0.78 -13.51 10.00
C LEU A 59 -0.79 -13.27 11.52
N SER A 60 0.18 -12.51 12.03
CA SER A 60 0.28 -12.13 13.44
C SER A 60 0.65 -10.65 13.59
N LEU A 61 0.05 -10.01 14.60
CA LEU A 61 0.34 -8.62 14.94
C LEU A 61 1.56 -8.58 15.87
N GLY A 62 2.70 -8.12 15.34
CA GLY A 62 3.94 -7.97 16.12
C GLY A 62 3.94 -6.75 17.07
N GLY A 63 3.12 -5.74 16.78
CA GLY A 63 3.01 -4.53 17.58
C GLY A 63 2.42 -3.36 16.77
N ILE A 64 2.37 -2.19 17.40
CA ILE A 64 1.78 -0.97 16.85
C ILE A 64 2.83 0.15 16.92
N PHE A 65 3.02 0.85 15.80
CA PHE A 65 3.80 2.08 15.78
C PHE A 65 2.86 3.27 16.06
N PHE A 66 3.26 4.13 16.98
CA PHE A 66 2.48 5.29 17.40
C PHE A 66 3.31 6.56 17.29
N ASN A 67 2.76 7.58 16.63
CA ASN A 67 3.42 8.85 16.39
C ASN A 67 3.01 9.89 17.44
N TYR A 68 3.99 10.45 18.16
CA TYR A 68 3.78 11.54 19.12
C TYR A 68 4.01 12.89 18.45
N GLN A 69 2.92 13.61 18.20
CA GLN A 69 2.96 14.91 17.53
C GLN A 69 3.52 16.05 18.41
N PHE A 70 3.37 15.95 19.73
CA PHE A 70 3.77 17.00 20.68
C PHE A 70 5.22 16.89 21.18
N LEU A 71 5.94 15.82 20.84
CA LEU A 71 7.31 15.56 21.30
C LEU A 71 8.27 15.45 20.11
N TYR A 72 8.29 16.46 19.25
CA TYR A 72 9.24 16.56 18.12
C TYR A 72 9.15 15.41 17.11
N TYR A 73 7.93 14.98 16.73
CA TYR A 73 7.70 13.99 15.68
C TYR A 73 8.38 12.63 15.93
N PHE A 74 8.23 12.10 17.15
CA PHE A 74 8.80 10.82 17.54
C PHE A 74 7.82 9.64 17.31
N THR A 75 8.31 8.52 16.76
CA THR A 75 7.55 7.27 16.65
C THR A 75 7.99 6.27 17.72
N GLN A 76 7.02 5.76 18.50
CA GLN A 76 7.23 4.69 19.47
C GLN A 76 6.64 3.36 18.96
N PHE A 77 7.28 2.24 19.27
CA PHE A 77 6.76 0.91 19.00
C PHE A 77 6.25 0.26 20.28
N LEU A 78 4.97 -0.10 20.29
CA LEU A 78 4.30 -0.81 21.36
C LEU A 78 4.11 -2.26 20.94
N SER A 79 4.63 -3.21 21.71
CA SER A 79 4.48 -4.64 21.43
C SER A 79 4.09 -5.40 22.70
N ARG A 80 3.51 -6.58 22.54
CA ARG A 80 3.14 -7.41 23.67
C ARG A 80 4.42 -8.05 24.25
N PRO A 81 4.64 -8.04 25.57
CA PRO A 81 5.87 -8.60 26.17
C PRO A 81 6.06 -10.10 25.89
N THR A 82 4.97 -10.84 25.65
CA THR A 82 4.96 -12.28 25.43
C THR A 82 5.20 -12.70 23.97
N THR A 83 5.06 -11.77 23.02
CA THR A 83 5.55 -11.96 21.65
C THR A 83 7.03 -11.61 21.67
N GLY A 84 7.88 -12.63 21.82
CA GLY A 84 9.34 -12.46 21.69
C GLY A 84 9.69 -11.62 20.45
N THR A 85 10.79 -10.89 20.50
CA THR A 85 11.17 -9.81 19.56
C THR A 85 11.35 -10.29 18.12
N ILE A 86 10.26 -10.53 17.39
CA ILE A 86 10.29 -10.83 15.95
C ILE A 86 10.45 -9.53 15.16
N VAL A 87 9.82 -8.44 15.62
CA VAL A 87 9.84 -7.13 14.96
C VAL A 87 10.64 -6.15 15.80
N SER A 88 11.62 -5.46 15.20
CA SER A 88 12.36 -4.41 15.91
C SER A 88 11.69 -3.06 15.72
N GLY A 89 11.26 -2.46 16.83
CA GLY A 89 10.71 -1.10 16.84
C GLY A 89 11.75 0.01 16.72
N ARG A 90 13.05 -0.31 16.72
CA ARG A 90 14.12 0.69 16.61
C ARG A 90 14.38 0.98 15.15
N LEU A 91 14.10 2.20 14.69
CA LEU A 91 14.31 2.61 13.29
C LEU A 91 15.64 3.32 13.05
N ASN A 92 16.50 3.44 14.06
CA ASN A 92 17.78 4.17 13.97
C ASN A 92 18.78 3.61 12.94
N TYR A 93 18.64 2.34 12.54
CA TYR A 93 19.47 1.73 11.50
C TYR A 93 19.21 2.27 10.09
N THR A 94 18.16 3.06 9.91
CA THR A 94 17.82 3.70 8.62
C THR A 94 18.44 5.08 8.48
N LEU A 95 19.08 5.62 9.52
CA LEU A 95 19.69 6.94 9.49
C LEU A 95 20.99 6.92 8.68
N PRO A 96 21.11 7.70 7.59
CA PRO A 96 22.37 7.85 6.89
C PRO A 96 23.40 8.47 7.85
N GLY A 97 24.57 7.84 7.99
CA GLY A 97 25.61 8.29 8.90
C GLY A 97 26.06 9.72 8.59
N LYS A 98 25.62 10.66 9.44
CA LYS A 98 25.94 12.10 9.49
C LYS A 98 25.14 13.00 8.51
N LYS A 99 24.55 14.07 9.09
CA LYS A 99 23.94 15.28 8.48
C LYS A 99 22.40 15.38 8.43
N PHE A 100 21.67 14.62 9.23
CA PHE A 100 20.24 14.91 9.42
C PHE A 100 19.95 15.13 10.91
N THR A 101 19.23 16.19 11.24
CA THR A 101 18.64 16.40 12.57
C THR A 101 17.61 15.28 12.77
N GLY A 102 18.04 14.19 13.40
CA GLY A 102 17.51 12.83 13.23
C GLY A 102 16.10 12.53 13.78
N LEU A 103 15.27 13.51 14.08
CA LEU A 103 13.93 13.29 14.63
C LEU A 103 12.86 13.20 13.54
N ASP A 104 12.81 14.13 12.58
CA ASP A 104 11.81 14.11 11.50
C ASP A 104 11.97 12.91 10.54
N LEU A 105 13.18 12.32 10.48
CA LEU A 105 13.45 11.14 9.65
C LEU A 105 12.85 9.84 10.19
N LEU A 106 12.58 9.77 11.49
CA LEU A 106 12.08 8.54 12.13
C LEU A 106 10.56 8.54 12.27
N PHE A 107 9.90 9.62 11.83
CA PHE A 107 8.46 9.73 11.82
C PHE A 107 7.85 8.85 10.73
N VAL A 108 7.00 7.90 11.12
CA VAL A 108 6.25 7.06 10.18
C VAL A 108 5.19 7.90 9.47
N ARG A 109 5.39 8.19 8.19
CA ARG A 109 4.45 8.95 7.36
C ARG A 109 3.25 8.11 6.97
N ASP A 110 3.48 6.84 6.68
CA ASP A 110 2.47 5.91 6.21
C ASP A 110 2.90 4.45 6.42
N HIS A 111 1.96 3.51 6.29
CA HIS A 111 2.22 2.07 6.44
C HIS A 111 1.28 1.22 5.57
N CYS A 112 1.76 0.13 4.98
CA CYS A 112 0.93 -0.78 4.18
C CYS A 112 1.46 -2.22 4.25
N ASN A 113 0.60 -3.18 4.61
CA ASN A 113 0.90 -4.63 4.67
C ASN A 113 2.27 -4.97 5.28
N GLY A 114 2.61 -4.30 6.39
CA GLY A 114 3.84 -4.54 7.16
C GLY A 114 5.05 -3.68 6.76
N LEU A 115 4.99 -2.92 5.66
CA LEU A 115 6.00 -1.91 5.32
C LEU A 115 5.65 -0.56 5.95
N LEU A 116 6.70 0.20 6.29
CA LEU A 116 6.61 1.55 6.83
C LEU A 116 7.27 2.54 5.87
N LEU A 117 6.65 3.70 5.68
CA LEU A 117 7.18 4.81 4.94
C LEU A 117 7.73 5.87 5.91
N LEU A 118 9.03 6.15 5.80
CA LEU A 118 9.72 7.26 6.47
C LEU A 118 9.96 8.39 5.46
N HIS A 119 10.51 9.52 5.93
CA HIS A 119 10.76 10.66 5.04
C HIS A 119 11.68 10.32 3.85
N HIS A 120 12.69 9.48 4.07
CA HIS A 120 13.76 9.21 3.10
C HIS A 120 13.80 7.76 2.59
N CYS A 121 13.01 6.85 3.16
CA CYS A 121 13.08 5.44 2.84
C CYS A 121 11.80 4.67 3.15
N VAL A 122 11.68 3.49 2.55
CA VAL A 122 10.70 2.46 2.92
C VAL A 122 11.41 1.39 3.73
N VAL A 123 10.78 0.95 4.81
CA VAL A 123 11.37 0.07 5.82
C VAL A 123 10.50 -1.16 6.01
N ASN A 124 11.12 -2.34 6.06
CA ASN A 124 10.52 -3.55 6.55
C ASN A 124 11.02 -3.80 8.00
N PRO A 125 10.22 -3.49 9.04
CA PRO A 125 10.64 -3.64 10.43
C PRO A 125 10.79 -5.10 10.87
N ALA A 126 10.21 -6.06 10.13
CA ALA A 126 10.35 -7.50 10.40
C ALA A 126 11.70 -8.04 9.91
N THR A 127 12.19 -7.57 8.76
CA THR A 127 13.48 -8.01 8.18
C THR A 127 14.64 -7.05 8.47
N ARG A 128 14.35 -5.85 9.00
CA ARG A 128 15.30 -4.72 9.15
C ARG A 128 15.92 -4.25 7.84
N GLN A 129 15.33 -4.61 6.72
CA GLN A 129 15.72 -4.11 5.40
C GLN A 129 15.04 -2.77 5.15
N TRP A 130 15.73 -1.92 4.42
CA TRP A 130 15.22 -0.62 4.03
C TRP A 130 15.82 -0.21 2.68
N ALA A 131 15.11 0.64 1.97
CA ALA A 131 15.53 1.16 0.68
C ALA A 131 15.32 2.67 0.63
N LEU A 132 16.35 3.41 0.21
CA LEU A 132 16.25 4.85 0.00
C LEU A 132 15.26 5.16 -1.11
N LEU A 133 14.42 6.17 -0.87
CA LEU A 133 13.58 6.74 -1.91
C LEU A 133 14.36 7.83 -2.64
N PRO A 134 14.39 7.80 -4.00
CA PRO A 134 14.91 8.93 -4.75
C PRO A 134 14.03 10.17 -4.54
N PRO A 135 14.58 11.38 -4.65
CA PRO A 135 13.81 12.61 -4.51
C PRO A 135 12.57 12.61 -5.43
N SER A 136 11.40 12.95 -4.88
CA SER A 136 10.17 13.06 -5.66
C SER A 136 10.29 14.19 -6.68
N PRO A 137 9.85 13.99 -7.94
CA PRO A 137 9.80 15.08 -8.91
C PRO A 137 8.79 16.16 -8.45
N PRO A 138 8.98 17.42 -8.88
CA PRO A 138 8.07 18.51 -8.55
C PRO A 138 6.69 18.30 -9.19
N LEU A 139 5.64 18.64 -8.45
CA LEU A 139 4.26 18.57 -8.93
C LEU A 139 3.99 19.73 -9.88
N ARG A 140 3.52 19.43 -11.10
CA ARG A 140 3.31 20.42 -12.16
C ARG A 140 1.92 21.09 -12.14
N GLN A 141 1.01 20.66 -11.28
CA GLN A 141 -0.42 21.00 -11.35
C GLN A 141 -0.92 21.93 -10.23
N LEU A 142 -0.05 22.46 -9.36
CA LEU A 142 -0.49 23.29 -8.24
C LEU A 142 -0.58 24.78 -8.65
N PRO A 143 -1.62 25.52 -8.21
CA PRO A 143 -1.64 26.98 -8.33
C PRO A 143 -0.39 27.62 -7.68
N PRO A 144 -0.03 28.86 -8.08
CA PRO A 144 1.16 29.54 -7.58
C PRO A 144 1.23 29.59 -6.04
N ASP A 145 2.44 29.41 -5.53
CA ASP A 145 2.86 29.17 -4.14
C ASP A 145 2.61 30.33 -3.13
N ASP A 146 1.73 31.28 -3.44
CA ASP A 146 1.62 32.56 -2.72
C ASP A 146 0.98 32.45 -1.32
N LEU A 147 0.56 31.24 -0.91
CA LEU A 147 -0.12 30.99 0.36
C LEU A 147 0.65 30.07 1.35
N GLY A 148 1.88 29.66 1.04
CA GLY A 148 2.73 28.93 2.00
C GLY A 148 2.26 27.50 2.32
N TYR A 149 1.57 26.83 1.38
CA TYR A 149 0.98 25.50 1.57
C TYR A 149 1.64 24.38 0.74
N GLY A 150 2.95 24.46 0.49
CA GLY A 150 3.73 23.51 -0.33
C GLY A 150 4.01 22.13 0.27
N PHE A 151 3.15 21.60 1.14
CA PHE A 151 3.34 20.24 1.69
C PHE A 151 2.85 19.18 0.70
N THR A 152 3.62 18.12 0.51
CA THR A 152 3.19 16.92 -0.23
C THR A 152 2.93 15.77 0.73
N TYR A 153 1.93 14.95 0.42
CA TYR A 153 1.64 13.71 1.12
C TYR A 153 2.10 12.53 0.28
N GLU A 154 2.79 11.59 0.92
CA GLU A 154 3.25 10.36 0.26
C GLU A 154 2.44 9.18 0.80
N TYR A 155 2.00 8.31 -0.10
CA TYR A 155 1.19 7.14 0.21
C TYR A 155 1.88 5.86 -0.27
N LEU A 156 2.07 4.91 0.65
CA LEU A 156 2.74 3.63 0.36
C LEU A 156 1.72 2.57 -0.07
N VAL A 157 1.85 2.02 -1.26
CA VAL A 157 1.04 0.91 -1.75
C VAL A 157 1.89 -0.35 -1.80
N PHE A 158 1.50 -1.37 -1.04
CA PHE A 158 2.20 -2.65 -1.05
C PHE A 158 1.20 -3.76 -0.82
N ASP A 159 1.12 -4.70 -1.76
CA ASP A 159 0.36 -5.93 -1.60
C ASP A 159 1.28 -7.13 -1.86
N PRO A 160 1.76 -7.80 -0.79
CA PRO A 160 2.65 -8.94 -0.94
C PRO A 160 1.97 -10.10 -1.68
N THR A 161 0.63 -10.16 -1.72
CA THR A 161 -0.13 -11.18 -2.46
C THR A 161 -0.09 -11.00 -3.97
N LEU A 162 0.20 -9.78 -4.43
CA LEU A 162 0.31 -9.43 -5.84
C LEU A 162 1.75 -9.41 -6.31
N SER A 163 2.58 -8.65 -5.61
CA SER A 163 3.90 -8.28 -6.07
C SER A 163 4.85 -8.19 -4.89
N PRO A 164 6.11 -8.62 -5.02
CA PRO A 164 7.12 -8.31 -4.01
C PRO A 164 7.49 -6.82 -4.00
N ASN A 165 7.03 -6.05 -5.00
CA ASN A 165 7.35 -4.65 -5.17
C ASN A 165 6.29 -3.75 -4.53
N TYR A 166 6.73 -2.62 -4.00
CA TYR A 166 5.86 -1.56 -3.48
C TYR A 166 5.90 -0.35 -4.42
N GLU A 167 4.87 0.48 -4.32
CA GLU A 167 4.79 1.77 -4.99
C GLU A 167 4.61 2.88 -3.95
N VAL A 168 5.12 4.09 -4.23
CA VAL A 168 4.89 5.28 -3.40
C VAL A 168 4.29 6.37 -4.27
N LEU A 169 3.11 6.85 -3.90
CA LEU A 169 2.38 7.91 -4.59
C LEU A 169 2.58 9.24 -3.88
N THR A 170 2.94 10.29 -4.61
CA THR A 170 3.01 11.65 -4.05
C THR A 170 1.80 12.47 -4.47
N MET A 171 1.08 13.01 -3.49
CA MET A 171 -0.11 13.84 -3.64
C MET A 171 0.16 15.25 -3.12
N PRO A 172 -0.29 16.33 -3.79
CA PRO A 172 -0.24 17.66 -3.23
C PRO A 172 -1.18 17.80 -2.02
N ASN A 173 -0.82 18.68 -1.08
CA ASN A 173 -1.77 19.17 -0.10
C ASN A 173 -2.84 20.01 -0.81
N ILE A 174 -4.10 19.63 -0.67
CA ILE A 174 -5.21 20.33 -1.30
C ILE A 174 -5.67 21.45 -0.37
N PRO A 175 -5.66 22.73 -0.81
CA PRO A 175 -6.10 23.83 0.02
C PRO A 175 -7.61 23.76 0.27
N PHE A 176 -8.00 23.99 1.51
CA PHE A 176 -9.40 24.02 1.98
C PHE A 176 -10.08 25.37 1.73
N ASN A 177 -9.31 26.43 1.51
CA ASN A 177 -9.85 27.74 1.16
C ASN A 177 -9.35 28.16 -0.22
N LEU A 178 -10.23 28.04 -1.20
CA LEU A 178 -9.99 28.44 -2.58
C LEU A 178 -10.49 29.86 -2.85
N SER A 179 -10.72 30.69 -1.82
CA SER A 179 -11.19 32.06 -2.01
C SER A 179 -10.19 32.85 -2.87
N GLY A 180 -10.42 32.87 -4.18
CA GLY A 180 -9.51 33.44 -5.19
C GLY A 180 -9.24 32.54 -6.42
N CYS A 181 -9.61 31.25 -6.40
CA CYS A 181 -9.58 30.42 -7.60
C CYS A 181 -10.88 30.62 -8.39
N GLU A 182 -10.83 31.48 -9.41
CA GLU A 182 -11.93 31.69 -10.35
C GLU A 182 -12.30 30.37 -11.08
N GLU A 183 -13.59 30.02 -11.00
CA GLU A 183 -14.38 29.14 -11.89
C GLU A 183 -13.74 27.84 -12.45
N SER A 184 -12.79 27.23 -11.75
CA SER A 184 -12.24 25.93 -12.15
C SER A 184 -12.90 24.79 -11.35
N GLU A 185 -13.31 23.71 -12.03
CA GLU A 185 -13.76 22.47 -11.39
C GLU A 185 -12.63 21.94 -10.49
N TRP A 186 -12.87 21.99 -9.18
CA TRP A 186 -11.90 21.56 -8.18
C TRP A 186 -12.55 20.60 -7.17
N PRO A 187 -11.89 19.48 -6.80
CA PRO A 187 -10.66 18.95 -7.40
C PRO A 187 -10.87 18.48 -8.86
N PRO A 188 -9.80 18.37 -9.68
CA PRO A 188 -9.91 18.02 -11.10
C PRO A 188 -10.46 16.62 -11.27
N SER A 189 -11.11 16.39 -12.40
CA SER A 189 -11.58 15.05 -12.80
C SER A 189 -10.43 14.05 -12.99
N THR A 190 -9.25 14.54 -13.38
CA THR A 190 -8.04 13.74 -13.60
C THR A 190 -6.84 14.37 -12.91
N TRP A 191 -6.15 13.57 -12.10
CA TRP A 191 -4.90 13.93 -11.43
C TRP A 191 -3.73 13.25 -12.13
N ILE A 192 -2.64 13.96 -12.40
CA ILE A 192 -1.39 13.34 -12.85
C ILE A 192 -0.41 13.41 -11.69
N LEU A 193 -0.12 12.26 -11.09
CA LEU A 193 0.67 12.15 -9.87
C LEU A 193 1.93 11.32 -10.12
N PRO A 194 3.06 11.69 -9.48
CA PRO A 194 4.25 10.87 -9.52
C PRO A 194 4.08 9.64 -8.62
N VAL A 195 4.44 8.49 -9.20
CA VAL A 195 4.43 7.17 -8.58
C VAL A 195 5.83 6.59 -8.68
N PHE A 196 6.47 6.36 -7.54
CA PHE A 196 7.69 5.57 -7.47
C PHE A 196 7.34 4.09 -7.52
N SER A 197 8.07 3.30 -8.29
CA SER A 197 7.97 1.84 -8.30
C SER A 197 9.27 1.21 -7.82
N SER A 198 9.20 0.35 -6.80
CA SER A 198 10.38 -0.40 -6.35
C SER A 198 10.87 -1.43 -7.39
N GLN A 199 10.04 -1.76 -8.39
CA GLN A 199 10.42 -2.65 -9.48
C GLN A 199 11.35 -1.97 -10.49
N THR A 200 11.06 -0.72 -10.84
CA THR A 200 11.86 0.06 -11.81
C THR A 200 12.90 0.93 -11.13
N GLY A 201 12.74 1.21 -9.83
CA GLY A 201 13.59 2.11 -9.07
C GLY A 201 13.45 3.58 -9.51
N SER A 202 12.34 3.92 -10.18
CA SER A 202 12.15 5.24 -10.79
C SER A 202 10.75 5.81 -10.54
N TRP A 203 10.62 7.12 -10.72
CA TRP A 203 9.36 7.85 -10.65
C TRP A 203 8.70 7.93 -12.02
N GLU A 204 7.42 7.57 -12.09
CA GLU A 204 6.60 7.64 -13.29
C GLU A 204 5.39 8.53 -13.05
N GLN A 205 4.95 9.28 -14.05
CA GLN A 205 3.71 10.05 -13.97
C GLN A 205 2.54 9.16 -14.34
N ARG A 206 1.54 9.06 -13.46
CA ARG A 206 0.34 8.24 -13.68
C ARG A 206 -0.91 9.09 -13.53
N SER A 207 -1.87 8.88 -14.43
CA SER A 207 -3.18 9.53 -14.40
C SER A 207 -4.15 8.78 -13.49
N PHE A 208 -4.79 9.48 -12.58
CA PHE A 208 -5.80 8.97 -11.66
C PHE A 208 -7.11 9.70 -11.88
N ARG A 209 -8.23 8.97 -11.88
CA ARG A 209 -9.55 9.57 -12.07
C ARG A 209 -10.22 9.80 -10.72
N ARG A 210 -10.87 10.95 -10.55
CA ARG A 210 -11.76 11.19 -9.42
C ARG A 210 -13.00 10.31 -9.57
N ASP A 211 -13.41 9.65 -8.50
CA ASP A 211 -14.69 8.92 -8.44
C ASP A 211 -15.51 9.44 -7.25
N GLY A 212 -16.62 10.10 -7.54
CA GLY A 212 -17.41 10.85 -6.56
C GLY A 212 -18.29 11.93 -7.20
N VAL A 213 -19.26 12.44 -6.43
CA VAL A 213 -20.28 13.40 -6.90
C VAL A 213 -19.63 14.68 -7.45
N THR A 214 -20.30 15.25 -8.47
CA THR A 214 -20.03 16.46 -9.27
C THR A 214 -19.15 17.51 -8.59
N ALA A 215 -18.27 18.14 -9.38
CA ALA A 215 -17.56 19.37 -9.04
C ALA A 215 -18.38 20.25 -8.11
N MET A 216 -17.98 20.39 -6.84
CA MET A 216 -18.67 21.31 -5.98
C MET A 216 -18.29 22.72 -6.45
N THR A 217 -19.26 23.49 -6.93
CA THR A 217 -19.02 24.92 -7.14
C THR A 217 -18.58 25.51 -5.80
N LEU A 218 -17.57 26.39 -5.84
CA LEU A 218 -16.82 26.92 -4.70
C LEU A 218 -17.61 27.34 -3.42
N PRO A 219 -18.90 27.77 -3.44
CA PRO A 219 -19.52 28.28 -2.21
C PRO A 219 -19.78 27.23 -1.12
N GLY A 220 -19.72 25.93 -1.42
CA GLY A 220 -20.08 24.86 -0.47
C GLY A 220 -18.97 24.43 0.51
N ILE A 221 -17.72 24.82 0.26
CA ILE A 221 -16.55 24.35 1.03
C ILE A 221 -16.34 25.17 2.32
N VAL A 222 -17.12 26.24 2.53
CA VAL A 222 -17.08 27.04 3.76
C VAL A 222 -17.77 26.27 4.89
N GLY A 223 -17.02 25.38 5.54
CA GLY A 223 -17.45 24.72 6.77
C GLY A 223 -16.95 23.30 7.01
N SER A 224 -16.29 22.65 6.05
CA SER A 224 -15.79 21.29 6.28
C SER A 224 -14.63 21.32 7.28
N VAL A 225 -14.90 20.83 8.49
CA VAL A 225 -13.95 20.67 9.58
C VAL A 225 -12.68 19.99 9.05
N GLN A 226 -11.52 20.54 9.41
CA GLN A 226 -10.22 19.87 9.23
C GLN A 226 -10.32 18.40 9.65
N LEU A 227 -10.49 17.48 8.71
CA LEU A 227 -9.96 16.15 8.91
C LEU A 227 -8.44 16.29 8.75
N LYS A 228 -7.80 16.81 9.81
CA LYS A 228 -6.35 16.85 10.03
C LYS A 228 -5.68 15.46 9.88
N TRP A 229 -6.48 14.43 9.65
CA TRP A 229 -6.12 13.03 9.74
C TRP A 229 -6.29 12.38 8.38
N ARG A 230 -5.14 12.00 7.81
CA ARG A 230 -4.95 11.23 6.59
C ARG A 230 -5.84 9.99 6.61
N GLN A 231 -6.99 10.02 5.95
CA GLN A 231 -7.82 8.84 5.79
C GLN A 231 -7.53 8.23 4.43
N ARG A 232 -6.84 7.08 4.47
CA ARG A 232 -6.55 6.30 3.29
C ARG A 232 -6.80 4.82 3.55
N ALA A 233 -7.27 4.12 2.53
CA ALA A 233 -7.49 2.69 2.59
C ALA A 233 -6.94 2.06 1.31
N TYR A 234 -6.21 0.95 1.44
CA TYR A 234 -5.87 0.12 0.31
C TYR A 234 -6.78 -1.11 0.33
N TRP A 235 -7.62 -1.26 -0.68
CA TRP A 235 -8.61 -2.33 -0.73
C TRP A 235 -8.83 -2.79 -2.17
N ARG A 236 -8.83 -4.12 -2.39
CA ARG A 236 -9.02 -4.74 -3.71
C ARG A 236 -8.20 -4.08 -4.81
N GLU A 237 -6.90 -3.94 -4.56
CA GLU A 237 -5.93 -3.41 -5.52
C GLU A 237 -6.06 -1.90 -5.83
N ALA A 238 -7.02 -1.23 -5.19
CA ALA A 238 -7.26 0.20 -5.30
C ALA A 238 -6.83 0.95 -4.03
N LEU A 239 -6.23 2.13 -4.21
CA LEU A 239 -5.93 3.06 -3.12
C LEU A 239 -7.02 4.12 -3.08
N TYR A 240 -7.69 4.23 -1.94
CA TYR A 240 -8.70 5.23 -1.64
C TYR A 240 -8.06 6.30 -0.78
N ILE A 241 -8.12 7.55 -1.22
CA ILE A 241 -7.64 8.71 -0.46
C ILE A 241 -8.85 9.63 -0.26
N CYS A 242 -9.18 9.88 1.01
CA CYS A 242 -10.28 10.77 1.38
C CYS A 242 -9.78 12.23 1.40
N CYS A 243 -10.43 13.08 0.61
CA CYS A 243 -10.18 14.51 0.54
C CYS A 243 -11.50 15.25 0.79
N SER A 244 -11.74 15.68 2.04
CA SER A 244 -12.84 16.59 2.43
C SER A 244 -14.16 16.31 1.68
N ASP A 245 -14.61 15.05 1.72
CA ASP A 245 -15.83 14.49 1.09
C ASP A 245 -15.69 13.86 -0.32
N ASN A 246 -14.50 13.82 -0.92
CA ASN A 246 -14.21 13.17 -2.21
C ASN A 246 -13.22 12.01 -2.10
N PHE A 247 -13.32 11.03 -3.01
CA PHE A 247 -12.35 9.94 -3.14
C PHE A 247 -11.57 10.06 -4.45
N ILE A 248 -10.25 9.92 -4.38
CA ILE A 248 -9.42 9.64 -5.55
C ILE A 248 -9.26 8.13 -5.63
N MET A 249 -9.61 7.55 -6.77
CA MET A 249 -9.48 6.11 -7.00
C MET A 249 -8.33 5.79 -7.93
N ARG A 250 -7.71 4.65 -7.63
CA ARG A 250 -6.81 3.90 -8.48
C ARG A 250 -7.54 2.70 -9.03
#